data_AF-A0AB36GUW8-F1
#
_entry.id   AF-A0AB36GUW8-F1
#
_cell.length_a   1.000
_cell.length_b   1.000
_cell.length_c   1.000
_cell.angle_alpha   90.00
_cell.angle_beta   90.00
_cell.angle_gamma   90.00
#
_symmetry.space_group_name_H-M   'P 1'
#
loop_
_entity.id
_entity.type
_entity.pdbx_description
1 polymer ?
#
loop_
_entity_poly.entity_id
_entity_poly.type
_entity_poly.pdbx_seq_one_letter_code
_entity_poly.pdbx_strand_id
1 'polypeptide(L)'
;MPIRFSSEQEARDYSQSVLVLPLSTMRVSISPDARKHKRLFFAPVYYIDIQFETSQETVVIGGYEFYDRALTMLDTDPDHVLIGDNGPPFLMGGGFPGVYAGELRDAYHVPEDYLALTSADCERIIATVAPNEIPMLRTWMARVVS
;
A
#
# COMPACT_ATOMS: atom_id res chain seq x y z
N MET A 1 -0.52 1.36 -17.92
CA MET A 1 0.76 0.89 -18.50
C MET A 1 1.80 1.31 -17.48
N PRO A 2 2.56 0.39 -16.85
CA PRO A 2 3.45 0.77 -15.76
C PRO A 2 4.30 1.97 -16.17
N ILE A 3 4.37 3.00 -15.33
CA ILE A 3 5.22 4.17 -15.60
C ILE A 3 6.64 3.65 -15.77
N ARG A 4 7.14 3.77 -17.00
CA ARG A 4 8.53 3.45 -17.33
C ARG A 4 9.26 4.77 -17.46
N PHE A 5 10.07 5.07 -16.46
CA PHE A 5 10.99 6.18 -16.57
C PHE A 5 12.11 5.79 -17.53
N SER A 6 12.37 6.65 -18.50
CA SER A 6 13.43 6.46 -19.49
C SER A 6 14.81 6.82 -18.91
N SER A 7 14.84 7.48 -17.75
CA SER A 7 16.05 7.85 -17.02
C SER A 7 15.77 8.11 -15.53
N GLU A 8 16.82 8.06 -14.70
CA GLU A 8 16.73 8.45 -13.28
C GLU A 8 16.31 9.92 -13.10
N GLN A 9 16.70 10.80 -14.03
CA GLN A 9 16.32 12.22 -13.98
C GLN A 9 14.82 12.41 -14.20
N GLU A 10 14.23 11.68 -15.17
CA GLU A 10 12.78 11.71 -15.42
C GLU A 10 11.99 11.19 -14.21
N ALA A 11 12.49 10.14 -13.55
CA ALA A 11 11.91 9.63 -12.31
C ALA A 11 11.92 10.69 -11.19
N ARG A 12 13.04 11.41 -11.03
CA ARG A 12 13.18 12.50 -10.05
C ARG A 12 12.27 13.68 -10.35
N ASP A 13 12.22 14.12 -11.60
CA ASP A 13 11.39 15.25 -12.00
C ASP A 13 9.90 14.93 -11.80
N TYR A 14 9.51 13.68 -12.11
CA TYR A 14 8.15 13.19 -11.87
C TYR A 14 7.83 13.07 -10.38
N SER A 15 8.70 12.48 -9.57
CA SER A 15 8.45 12.33 -8.13
C SER A 15 8.43 13.67 -7.39
N GLN A 16 9.21 14.65 -7.83
CA GLN A 16 9.12 16.02 -7.31
C GLN A 16 7.82 16.74 -7.69
N SER A 17 7.20 16.35 -8.81
CA SER A 17 5.93 16.93 -9.26
C SER A 17 4.70 16.36 -8.55
N VAL A 18 4.82 15.17 -7.94
CA VAL A 18 3.72 14.46 -7.28
C VAL A 18 3.93 14.53 -5.76
N LEU A 19 3.02 15.19 -5.06
CA LEU A 19 3.07 15.30 -3.60
C LEU A 19 2.73 13.94 -2.97
N VAL A 20 3.72 13.30 -2.34
CA VAL A 20 3.50 12.11 -1.51
C VAL A 20 3.12 12.55 -0.10
N LEU A 21 2.01 12.03 0.39
CA LEU A 21 1.41 12.45 1.67
C LEU A 21 1.68 11.44 2.80
N PRO A 22 1.89 11.89 4.05
CA PRO A 22 1.85 10.98 5.19
C PRO A 22 0.44 10.38 5.37
N LEU A 23 0.34 9.12 5.79
CA LEU A 23 -0.94 8.45 5.99
C LEU A 23 -1.87 9.23 6.93
N SER A 24 -1.35 9.84 7.99
CA SER A 24 -2.12 10.67 8.92
C SER A 24 -2.79 11.90 8.29
N THR A 25 -2.35 12.33 7.10
CA THR A 25 -2.93 13.48 6.39
C THR A 25 -4.06 13.08 5.44
N MET A 26 -4.30 11.79 5.27
CA MET A 26 -5.37 11.26 4.44
C MET A 26 -6.53 10.78 5.30
N ARG A 27 -7.75 10.91 4.79
CA ARG A 27 -8.89 10.22 5.38
C ARG A 27 -8.99 8.85 4.74
N VAL A 28 -8.90 7.81 5.56
CA VAL A 28 -8.99 6.43 5.07
C VAL A 28 -10.30 5.79 5.51
N SER A 29 -11.06 5.27 4.55
CA SER A 29 -12.29 4.51 4.75
C SER A 29 -12.15 3.12 4.11
N ILE A 30 -12.92 2.16 4.61
CA ILE A 30 -12.95 0.80 4.08
C ILE A 30 -14.40 0.49 3.79
N SER A 31 -14.65 -0.17 2.66
CA SER A 31 -15.99 -0.62 2.35
C SER A 31 -16.52 -1.52 3.48
N PRO A 32 -17.73 -1.26 4.00
CA PRO A 32 -18.32 -2.05 5.08
C PRO A 32 -18.61 -3.50 4.66
N ASP A 33 -18.57 -3.79 3.36
CA ASP A 33 -18.89 -5.09 2.78
C ASP A 33 -17.68 -6.02 2.69
N ALA A 34 -16.69 -5.92 3.59
CA ALA A 34 -15.53 -6.81 3.59
C ALA A 34 -15.99 -8.29 3.54
N ARG A 35 -15.84 -8.94 2.37
CA ARG A 35 -16.42 -10.27 2.15
C ARG A 35 -15.40 -11.32 2.55
N LYS A 36 -15.67 -12.00 3.67
CA LYS A 36 -14.92 -13.19 4.07
C LYS A 36 -15.23 -14.35 3.14
N HIS A 37 -14.28 -14.74 2.31
CA HIS A 37 -14.39 -15.90 1.44
C HIS A 37 -13.77 -17.12 2.12
N LYS A 38 -14.61 -18.10 2.49
CA LYS A 38 -14.14 -19.38 3.05
C LYS A 38 -13.66 -20.29 1.92
N ARG A 39 -12.43 -20.77 2.01
CA ARG A 39 -11.83 -21.71 1.06
C ARG A 39 -11.78 -23.10 1.68
N LEU A 40 -12.01 -24.15 0.89
CA LEU A 40 -12.10 -25.54 1.38
C LEU A 40 -10.76 -26.08 1.91
N PHE A 41 -9.63 -25.57 1.42
CA PHE A 41 -8.28 -26.07 1.73
C PHE A 41 -7.28 -24.99 2.13
N PHE A 42 -7.73 -23.73 2.27
CA PHE A 42 -6.85 -22.58 2.55
C PHE A 42 -7.44 -21.71 3.65
N ALA A 43 -6.59 -20.88 4.26
CA ALA A 43 -7.04 -19.83 5.17
C ALA A 43 -8.11 -18.95 4.48
N PRO A 44 -9.13 -18.48 5.22
CA PRO A 44 -10.10 -17.54 4.67
C PRO A 44 -9.39 -16.27 4.20
N VAL A 45 -9.90 -15.69 3.11
CA VAL A 45 -9.42 -14.40 2.59
C VAL A 45 -10.52 -13.37 2.73
N TYR A 46 -10.14 -12.13 3.01
CA TYR A 46 -11.06 -10.99 3.01
C TYR A 46 -10.85 -10.20 1.74
N TYR A 47 -11.93 -9.92 1.00
CA TYR A 47 -11.87 -8.91 -0.06
C TYR A 47 -12.20 -7.56 0.56
N ILE A 48 -11.24 -6.64 0.48
CA ILE A 48 -11.35 -5.31 1.08
C ILE A 48 -11.20 -4.27 -0.02
N ASP A 49 -12.07 -3.25 0.06
CA ASP A 49 -11.89 -2.03 -0.72
C ASP A 49 -11.47 -0.94 0.26
N ILE A 50 -10.30 -0.37 0.03
CA ILE A 50 -9.75 0.72 0.81
C ILE A 50 -9.90 2.00 -0.01
N GLN A 51 -10.50 3.01 0.58
CA GLN A 51 -10.64 4.32 0.01
C GLN A 51 -9.76 5.32 0.77
N PHE A 52 -8.88 5.98 0.02
CA PHE A 52 -8.05 7.08 0.50
C PHE A 52 -8.60 8.38 -0.08
N GLU A 53 -9.00 9.29 0.80
CA GLU A 53 -9.48 10.62 0.45
C GLU A 53 -8.39 11.64 0.81
N THR A 54 -7.97 12.41 -0.20
CA THR A 54 -7.19 13.63 -0.04
C THR A 54 -8.06 14.84 -0.39
N SER A 55 -7.51 16.05 -0.24
CA SER A 55 -8.19 17.27 -0.71
C SER A 55 -8.30 17.37 -2.24
N GLN A 56 -7.53 16.56 -2.97
CA GLN A 56 -7.40 16.64 -4.42
C GLN A 56 -8.06 15.46 -5.14
N GLU A 57 -8.09 14.29 -4.50
CA GLU A 57 -8.55 13.06 -5.13
C GLU A 57 -9.06 12.02 -4.13
N THR A 58 -9.78 11.05 -4.66
CA THR A 58 -10.20 9.85 -3.94
C THR A 58 -9.68 8.63 -4.69
N VAL A 59 -8.85 7.84 -4.03
CA VAL A 59 -8.29 6.61 -4.58
C VAL A 59 -8.97 5.43 -3.90
N VAL A 60 -9.60 4.58 -4.70
CA VAL A 60 -10.18 3.32 -4.20
C VAL A 60 -9.33 2.16 -4.69
N ILE A 61 -8.80 1.41 -3.74
CA ILE A 61 -7.98 0.22 -3.94
C ILE A 61 -8.85 -0.97 -3.55
N GLY A 62 -9.33 -1.73 -4.53
CA GLY A 62 -10.37 -2.72 -4.31
C GLY A 62 -10.05 -4.13 -4.81
N GLY A 63 -10.73 -5.11 -4.23
CA GLY A 63 -10.69 -6.51 -4.70
C GLY A 63 -9.44 -7.31 -4.30
N TYR A 64 -8.63 -6.82 -3.37
CA TYR A 64 -7.42 -7.53 -2.93
C TYR A 64 -7.73 -8.57 -1.85
N GLU A 65 -7.06 -9.72 -1.95
CA GLU A 65 -7.08 -10.74 -0.90
C GLU A 65 -6.23 -10.27 0.28
N PHE A 66 -6.90 -10.00 1.40
CA PHE A 66 -6.26 -9.65 2.65
C PHE A 66 -6.17 -10.88 3.58
N TYR A 67 -4.97 -11.11 4.10
CA TYR A 67 -4.63 -12.23 4.98
C TYR A 67 -4.26 -11.72 6.37
N ASP A 68 -4.68 -12.42 7.43
CA ASP A 68 -4.31 -12.07 8.82
C ASP A 68 -2.78 -11.99 9.04
N ARG A 69 -2.01 -12.76 8.24
CA ARG A 69 -0.53 -12.71 8.25
C ARG A 69 0.02 -11.31 7.96
N ALA A 70 -0.66 -10.51 7.14
CA ALA A 70 -0.23 -9.15 6.84
C ALA A 70 -0.26 -8.26 8.09
N LEU A 71 -1.23 -8.45 8.99
CA LEU A 71 -1.26 -7.75 10.28
C LEU A 71 -0.08 -8.13 11.17
N THR A 72 0.26 -9.42 11.21
CA THR A 72 1.44 -9.89 11.96
C THR A 72 2.72 -9.29 11.39
N MET A 73 2.86 -9.23 10.07
CA MET A 73 4.06 -8.67 9.42
C MET A 73 4.20 -7.17 9.68
N LEU A 74 3.10 -6.40 9.74
CA LEU A 74 3.16 -5.00 10.18
C LEU A 74 3.77 -4.84 11.58
N ASP A 75 3.52 -5.80 12.48
CA ASP A 75 4.05 -5.78 13.85
C ASP A 75 5.49 -6.29 13.95
N THR A 76 5.87 -7.30 13.16
CA THR A 76 7.14 -8.04 13.34
C THR A 76 8.21 -7.71 12.32
N ASP A 77 7.82 -7.39 11.10
CA ASP A 77 8.73 -7.23 9.95
C ASP A 77 8.08 -6.34 8.87
N PRO A 78 7.93 -5.03 9.15
CA PRO A 78 7.24 -4.10 8.25
C PRO A 78 7.97 -3.92 6.91
N ASP A 79 9.28 -4.14 6.87
CA ASP A 79 10.09 -4.00 5.67
C ASP A 79 9.70 -5.03 4.58
N HIS A 80 9.27 -6.23 5.00
CA HIS A 80 8.81 -7.29 4.11
C HIS A 80 7.29 -7.34 3.95
N VAL A 81 6.57 -6.30 4.36
CA VAL A 81 5.13 -6.21 4.10
C VAL A 81 4.90 -5.99 2.61
N LEU A 82 4.10 -6.87 2.01
CA LEU A 82 3.60 -6.72 0.65
C LEU A 82 2.12 -7.12 0.63
N ILE A 83 1.24 -6.16 0.39
CA ILE A 83 -0.21 -6.38 0.38
C ILE A 83 -0.74 -6.09 -1.01
N GLY A 84 -1.54 -7.03 -1.51
CA GLY A 84 -2.07 -7.03 -2.87
C GLY A 84 -1.16 -7.71 -3.89
N ASP A 85 -0.40 -8.73 -3.47
CA ASP A 85 0.53 -9.53 -4.28
C ASP A 85 -0.13 -10.38 -5.38
N ASN A 86 -1.42 -10.74 -5.21
CA ASN A 86 -2.25 -11.36 -6.27
C ASN A 86 -2.71 -10.35 -7.35
N GLY A 87 -2.27 -9.09 -7.24
CA GLY A 87 -2.36 -8.03 -8.25
C GLY A 87 -1.12 -7.13 -8.15
N PRO A 88 -1.18 -5.88 -8.63
CA PRO A 88 -0.12 -4.93 -8.33
C PRO A 88 -0.24 -4.47 -6.86
N PRO A 89 0.87 -4.45 -6.10
CA PRO A 89 0.83 -4.23 -4.66
C PRO A 89 0.44 -2.80 -4.33
N PHE A 90 -0.44 -2.64 -3.35
CA PHE A 90 -0.91 -1.33 -2.93
C PHE A 90 -0.27 -0.82 -1.65
N LEU A 91 0.23 -1.72 -0.79
CA LEU A 91 0.99 -1.37 0.40
C LEU A 91 2.27 -2.22 0.43
N MET A 92 3.42 -1.57 0.53
CA MET A 92 4.72 -2.23 0.42
C MET A 92 5.82 -1.62 1.30
N GLY A 93 6.62 -2.48 1.94
CA GLY A 93 7.88 -2.11 2.61
C GLY A 93 9.06 -1.99 1.63
N GLY A 94 10.28 -1.80 2.17
CA GLY A 94 11.52 -1.60 1.40
C GLY A 94 12.25 -2.90 1.02
N GLY A 95 11.91 -4.03 1.64
CA GLY A 95 12.58 -5.33 1.50
C GLY A 95 12.40 -6.04 0.15
N PHE A 96 12.03 -5.30 -0.89
CA PHE A 96 11.76 -5.81 -2.24
C PHE A 96 12.56 -5.06 -3.33
N PRO A 97 13.90 -5.01 -3.25
CA PRO A 97 14.71 -4.35 -4.27
C PRO A 97 14.65 -5.10 -5.61
N GLY A 98 14.65 -4.36 -6.73
CA GLY A 98 14.71 -4.94 -8.08
C GLY A 98 13.42 -5.59 -8.59
N VAL A 99 12.31 -5.44 -7.86
CA VAL A 99 10.96 -5.67 -8.38
C VAL A 99 10.24 -4.34 -8.56
N TYR A 100 9.16 -4.32 -9.35
CA TYR A 100 8.39 -3.10 -9.67
C TYR A 100 8.05 -2.24 -8.43
N ALA A 101 7.69 -2.89 -7.32
CA ALA A 101 7.45 -2.24 -6.04
C ALA A 101 8.66 -1.46 -5.51
N GLY A 102 9.86 -2.07 -5.54
CA GLY A 102 11.11 -1.44 -5.13
C GLY A 102 11.52 -0.30 -6.07
N GLU A 103 11.44 -0.51 -7.38
CA GLU A 103 11.72 0.53 -8.38
C GLU A 103 10.83 1.77 -8.19
N LEU A 104 9.56 1.56 -7.86
CA LEU A 104 8.61 2.65 -7.60
C LEU A 104 8.96 3.41 -6.30
N ARG A 105 9.40 2.71 -5.24
CA ARG A 105 9.86 3.37 -4.00
C ARG A 105 11.11 4.21 -4.24
N ASP A 106 12.06 3.68 -5.00
CA ASP A 106 13.31 4.35 -5.31
C ASP A 106 13.06 5.62 -6.12
N ALA A 107 12.18 5.56 -7.12
CA ALA A 107 11.78 6.72 -7.94
C ALA A 107 11.19 7.86 -7.11
N TYR A 108 10.44 7.52 -6.06
CA TYR A 108 9.78 8.46 -5.16
C TYR A 108 10.58 8.81 -3.91
N HIS A 109 11.82 8.31 -3.79
CA HIS A 109 12.69 8.54 -2.63
C HIS A 109 12.02 8.23 -1.29
N VAL A 110 11.22 7.15 -1.24
CA VAL A 110 10.58 6.72 0.01
C VAL A 110 11.67 6.23 0.98
N PRO A 111 11.71 6.74 2.23
CA PRO A 111 12.67 6.27 3.22
C PRO A 111 12.57 4.76 3.44
N GLU A 112 13.70 4.11 3.70
CA GLU A 112 13.79 2.64 3.84
C GLU A 112 12.82 2.10 4.90
N ASP A 113 12.68 2.79 6.02
CA ASP A 113 11.85 2.40 7.16
C ASP A 113 10.35 2.72 6.98
N TYR A 114 9.95 3.35 5.89
CA TYR A 114 8.56 3.75 5.64
C TYR A 114 7.86 2.71 4.77
N LEU A 115 6.56 2.53 4.98
CA LEU A 115 5.73 1.83 4.01
C LEU A 115 5.29 2.80 2.90
N ALA A 116 5.16 2.29 1.69
CA ALA A 116 4.66 3.01 0.54
C ALA A 116 3.25 2.53 0.20
N LEU A 117 2.37 3.49 -0.09
CA LEU A 117 1.01 3.26 -0.57
C LEU A 117 0.90 3.74 -2.02
N THR A 118 0.42 2.87 -2.91
CA THR A 118 0.30 3.18 -4.34
C THR A 118 -1.12 3.58 -4.75
N SER A 119 -1.25 4.20 -5.92
CA SER A 119 -2.53 4.46 -6.58
C SER A 119 -3.23 3.17 -7.04
N ALA A 120 -4.49 3.26 -7.41
CA ALA A 120 -5.28 2.11 -7.88
C ALA A 120 -4.74 1.45 -9.16
N ASP A 121 -4.06 2.22 -10.02
CA ASP A 121 -3.32 1.72 -11.19
C ASP A 121 -1.89 1.25 -10.85
N CYS A 122 -1.49 1.42 -9.59
CA CYS A 122 -0.17 1.12 -9.03
C CYS A 122 1.00 1.83 -9.73
N GLU A 123 0.70 2.92 -10.44
CA GLU A 123 1.67 3.65 -11.23
C GLU A 123 2.43 4.71 -10.42
N ARG A 124 1.90 5.13 -9.27
CA ARG A 124 2.50 6.16 -8.42
C ARG A 124 2.34 5.86 -6.94
N ILE A 125 3.22 6.44 -6.13
CA ILE A 125 3.06 6.49 -4.69
C ILE A 125 2.20 7.69 -4.33
N ILE A 126 1.11 7.45 -3.62
CA ILE A 126 0.17 8.48 -3.18
C ILE A 126 0.35 8.81 -1.70
N ALA A 127 0.93 7.88 -0.92
CA ALA A 127 1.19 8.10 0.48
C ALA A 127 2.37 7.29 1.01
N THR A 128 2.90 7.73 2.14
CA THR A 128 3.84 6.94 2.94
C THR A 128 3.33 6.78 4.37
N VAL A 129 3.76 5.70 5.01
CA VAL A 129 3.45 5.40 6.40
C VAL A 129 4.76 5.40 7.17
N ALA A 130 4.93 6.36 8.06
CA ALA A 130 6.08 6.41 8.94
C ALA A 130 6.03 5.26 9.96
N PRO A 131 7.18 4.80 10.50
CA PRO A 131 7.21 3.71 11.49
C PRO A 131 6.28 3.92 12.69
N ASN A 132 6.16 5.16 13.18
CA ASN A 132 5.29 5.52 14.30
C ASN A 132 3.80 5.53 13.94
N GLU A 133 3.43 5.53 12.65
CA GLU A 133 2.05 5.44 12.16
C GLU A 133 1.62 3.99 11.91
N ILE A 134 2.56 3.03 11.85
CA ILE A 134 2.27 1.61 11.62
C ILE A 134 1.28 1.03 12.65
N PRO A 135 1.38 1.30 13.96
CA PRO A 135 0.39 0.82 14.93
C PRO A 135 -1.03 1.33 14.66
N MET A 136 -1.17 2.56 14.16
CA MET A 136 -2.46 3.14 13.78
C MET A 136 -3.02 2.43 12.54
N LEU A 137 -2.19 2.25 11.51
CA LEU A 137 -2.55 1.49 10.31
C LEU A 137 -3.00 0.07 10.68
N ARG A 138 -2.23 -0.64 11.50
CA ARG A 138 -2.52 -2.00 11.95
C ARG A 138 -3.83 -2.07 12.73
N THR A 139 -4.06 -1.12 13.66
CA THR A 139 -5.33 -1.03 14.40
C THR A 139 -6.52 -0.83 13.47
N TRP A 140 -6.35 0.00 12.44
CA TRP A 140 -7.36 0.28 11.45
C TRP A 140 -7.64 -0.96 10.57
N MET A 141 -6.61 -1.64 10.06
CA MET A 141 -6.75 -2.88 9.27
C MET A 141 -7.33 -4.04 10.09
N ALA A 142 -7.02 -4.13 11.39
CA ALA A 142 -7.55 -5.17 12.26
C ALA A 142 -9.09 -5.13 12.40
N ARG A 143 -9.70 -3.94 12.30
CA ARG A 143 -11.17 -3.78 12.35
C ARG A 143 -11.90 -4.38 11.15
N VAL A 144 -11.17 -4.73 10.10
CA VAL A 144 -11.73 -5.25 8.84
C VAL A 144 -11.84 -6.76 8.86
N VAL A 145 -10.92 -7.41 9.55
CA VAL A 145 -10.83 -8.88 9.64
C VAL A 145 -11.44 -9.44 10.93
N SER A 146 -11.84 -8.58 11.86
CA SER A 146 -12.55 -8.92 13.10
C SER A 146 -14.05 -9.13 12.84
#